data_AF-A0A800IGC3-F1
#
_entry.id   AF-A0A800IGC3-F1
#
_cell.length_a   1.000
_cell.length_b   1.000
_cell.length_c   1.000
_cell.angle_alpha   90.00
_cell.angle_beta   90.00
_cell.angle_gamma   90.00
#
_symmetry.space_group_name_H-M   'P 1'
#
loop_
_entity.id
_entity.type
_entity.pdbx_description
1 polymer ?
#
loop_
_entity_poly.entity_id
_entity_poly.type
_entity_poly.pdbx_seq_one_letter_code
_entity_poly.pdbx_strand_id
1 'polypeptide(L)'
;MADGQLGSAMTLEQLQKRNSAGKPGKPKVEFPTLHIRPEAEAVPALRIRFWIPRYQRKPGSAELHFARALLQLHEFPAEDRKNWGEWSSDRAEPTDEELAAAIDSMEQVFDELHTMALCEGVRGDHRIRDLRGAAIYSYPLHDVQDSRELIRVLRLKIRHHLQRREFDEAFAAITDGHHLAAFVGQGETIIHKL
;
A
#
# COMPACT_ATOMS: atom_id res chain seq x y z
N MET A 1 58.15 -13.60 -82.62
CA MET A 1 59.00 -13.52 -81.42
C MET A 1 58.83 -12.14 -80.83
N ALA A 2 58.22 -12.04 -79.65
CA ALA A 2 58.17 -10.85 -78.82
C ALA A 2 58.08 -11.32 -77.37
N ASP A 3 59.03 -10.87 -76.57
CA ASP A 3 59.35 -11.32 -75.22
C ASP A 3 58.25 -10.95 -74.21
N GLY A 4 57.71 -11.97 -73.54
CA GLY A 4 56.87 -11.79 -72.35
C GLY A 4 57.75 -11.78 -71.11
N GLN A 5 58.04 -10.60 -70.56
CA GLN A 5 58.65 -10.47 -69.24
C GLN A 5 57.69 -10.99 -68.15
N LEU A 6 58.05 -12.18 -67.67
CA LEU A 6 57.76 -12.81 -66.39
C LEU A 6 57.16 -11.87 -65.32
N GLY A 7 56.00 -12.28 -64.82
CA GLY A 7 55.37 -11.70 -63.65
C GLY A 7 56.33 -11.69 -62.45
N SER A 8 56.60 -10.49 -61.95
CA SER A 8 57.25 -10.30 -60.66
C SER A 8 56.38 -10.89 -59.57
N ALA A 9 56.84 -12.00 -58.99
CA ALA A 9 56.29 -12.53 -57.75
C ALA A 9 56.46 -11.44 -56.67
N MET A 10 55.35 -10.83 -56.25
CA MET A 10 55.34 -9.95 -55.09
C MET A 10 55.89 -10.74 -53.90
N THR A 11 56.94 -10.22 -53.28
CA THR A 11 57.55 -10.86 -52.11
C THR A 11 56.62 -10.74 -50.91
N LEU A 12 56.67 -11.74 -50.02
CA LEU A 12 55.83 -11.83 -48.81
C LEU A 12 55.93 -10.56 -47.93
N GLU A 13 57.07 -9.90 -47.95
CA GLU A 13 57.33 -8.64 -47.25
C GLU A 13 56.49 -7.47 -47.77
N GLN A 14 56.22 -7.42 -49.09
CA GLN A 14 55.39 -6.37 -49.70
C GLN A 14 53.91 -6.56 -49.34
N LEU A 15 53.44 -7.81 -49.17
CA LEU A 15 52.10 -8.10 -48.68
C LEU A 15 51.94 -7.76 -47.19
N GLN A 16 52.97 -8.01 -46.37
CA GLN A 16 52.93 -7.66 -44.94
C GLN A 16 52.93 -6.14 -44.71
N LYS A 17 53.70 -5.37 -45.49
CA LYS A 17 53.71 -3.89 -45.42
C LYS A 17 52.36 -3.26 -45.80
N ARG A 18 51.59 -3.91 -46.67
CA ARG A 18 50.28 -3.42 -47.11
C ARG A 18 49.19 -3.65 -46.05
N ASN A 19 49.31 -4.73 -45.26
CA ASN A 19 48.38 -5.03 -44.16
C ASN A 19 48.63 -4.19 -42.89
N SER A 20 49.80 -3.59 -42.72
CA SER A 20 50.09 -2.72 -41.56
C SER A 20 49.68 -1.25 -41.74
N ALA A 21 49.37 -0.82 -42.96
CA ALA A 21 49.11 0.58 -43.30
C ALA A 21 47.62 1.02 -43.17
N GLY A 22 46.73 0.15 -42.69
CA GLY A 22 45.28 0.36 -42.78
C GLY A 22 44.48 0.00 -41.54
N LYS A 23 44.98 0.25 -40.32
CA LYS A 23 44.10 0.27 -39.13
C LYS A 23 43.71 1.73 -38.85
N PRO A 24 42.53 2.20 -39.29
CA PRO A 24 42.02 3.47 -38.81
C PRO A 24 41.92 3.35 -37.29
N GLY A 25 42.56 4.29 -36.58
CA GLY A 25 42.50 4.36 -35.12
C GLY A 25 41.03 4.36 -34.71
N LYS A 26 40.58 3.32 -34.01
CA LYS A 26 39.22 3.27 -33.48
C LYS A 26 39.03 4.54 -32.64
N PRO A 27 37.99 5.35 -32.88
CA PRO A 27 37.72 6.50 -32.02
C PRO A 27 37.59 5.97 -30.60
N LYS A 28 38.34 6.58 -29.69
CA LYS A 28 38.33 6.22 -28.27
C LYS A 28 36.96 6.61 -27.74
N VAL A 29 36.01 5.67 -27.74
CA VAL A 29 34.67 5.87 -27.19
C VAL A 29 34.84 5.97 -25.68
N GLU A 30 34.87 7.18 -25.16
CA GLU A 30 34.81 7.43 -23.73
C GLU A 30 33.38 7.17 -23.28
N PHE A 31 33.16 6.00 -22.67
CA PHE A 31 31.89 5.69 -22.04
C PHE A 31 31.71 6.66 -20.86
N PRO A 32 30.59 7.39 -20.76
CA PRO A 32 30.34 8.25 -19.61
C PRO A 32 30.31 7.38 -18.36
N THR A 33 31.32 7.54 -17.51
CA THR A 33 31.44 6.81 -16.25
C THR A 33 30.39 7.37 -15.28
N LEU A 34 29.28 6.66 -15.13
CA LEU A 34 28.27 6.97 -14.11
C LEU A 34 28.85 6.63 -12.73
N HIS A 35 29.28 7.65 -12.01
CA HIS A 35 29.67 7.52 -10.60
C HIS A 35 28.42 7.53 -9.72
N ILE A 36 27.88 6.35 -9.45
CA ILE A 36 26.83 6.17 -8.46
C ILE A 36 27.50 6.22 -7.09
N ARG A 37 27.25 7.29 -6.33
CA ARG A 37 27.62 7.35 -4.92
C ARG A 37 26.48 6.73 -4.13
N PRO A 38 26.72 5.67 -3.33
CA PRO A 38 25.71 5.20 -2.41
C PRO A 38 25.46 6.30 -1.37
N GLU A 39 24.29 6.91 -1.43
CA GLU A 39 23.81 7.76 -0.34
C GLU A 39 23.45 6.84 0.82
N ALA A 40 23.84 7.23 2.04
CA ALA A 40 23.51 6.45 3.23
C ALA A 40 21.99 6.27 3.30
N GLU A 41 21.51 5.04 3.57
CA GLU A 41 20.09 4.82 3.81
C GLU A 41 19.61 5.85 4.82
N ALA A 42 18.52 6.56 4.51
CA ALA A 42 17.93 7.48 5.47
C ALA A 42 17.62 6.66 6.73
N VAL A 43 18.25 7.00 7.85
CA VAL A 43 17.98 6.37 9.15
C VAL A 43 17.13 7.36 9.94
N PRO A 44 15.80 7.14 10.08
CA PRO A 44 14.97 6.05 9.56
C PRO A 44 14.38 6.31 8.17
N ALA A 45 14.22 5.24 7.36
CA ALA A 45 13.94 5.35 5.92
C ALA A 45 12.58 6.01 5.60
N LEU A 46 11.64 5.94 6.54
CA LEU A 46 10.40 6.71 6.62
C LEU A 46 10.03 6.80 8.11
N ARG A 47 9.74 8.00 8.64
CA ARG A 47 9.25 8.16 10.02
C ARG A 47 7.90 7.49 10.24
N ILE A 48 7.07 7.44 9.20
CA ILE A 48 5.70 6.93 9.24
C ILE A 48 5.64 5.62 8.45
N ARG A 49 5.04 4.59 9.04
CA ARG A 49 4.86 3.27 8.44
C ARG A 49 3.39 2.90 8.46
N PHE A 50 2.79 2.70 7.29
CA PHE A 50 1.41 2.23 7.16
C PHE A 50 1.24 0.72 7.35
N TRP A 51 2.35 -0.02 7.37
CA TRP A 51 2.33 -1.45 7.57
C TRP A 51 2.93 -1.79 8.93
N ILE A 52 2.13 -2.43 9.78
CA ILE A 52 2.59 -2.93 11.07
C ILE A 52 3.66 -4.01 10.83
N PRO A 53 4.86 -3.87 11.41
CA PRO A 53 5.95 -4.81 11.24
C PRO A 53 5.60 -6.16 11.87
N ARG A 54 6.12 -7.25 11.30
CA ARG A 54 5.76 -8.62 11.71
C ARG A 54 5.94 -8.90 13.20
N TYR A 55 6.94 -8.30 13.84
CA TYR A 55 7.20 -8.51 15.28
C TYR A 55 6.18 -7.83 16.22
N GLN A 56 5.40 -6.85 15.73
CA GLN A 56 4.31 -6.22 16.50
C GLN A 56 2.97 -6.94 16.30
N ARG A 57 2.87 -7.79 15.27
CA ARG A 57 1.63 -8.48 14.98
C ARG A 57 1.36 -9.55 16.02
N LYS A 58 0.09 -9.72 16.34
CA LYS A 58 -0.39 -10.69 17.32
C LYS A 58 -1.07 -11.85 16.59
N PRO A 59 -0.82 -13.11 17.02
CA PRO A 59 -1.62 -14.23 16.53
C PRO A 59 -3.07 -14.03 17.01
N GLY A 60 -4.04 -14.17 16.11
CA GLY A 60 -5.45 -13.93 16.41
C GLY A 60 -6.31 -13.79 15.17
N SER A 61 -7.62 -13.80 15.35
CA SER A 61 -8.59 -13.55 14.27
C SER A 61 -9.00 -12.08 14.27
N ALA A 62 -8.70 -11.38 13.17
CA ALA A 62 -9.13 -9.99 12.98
C ALA A 62 -10.66 -9.87 12.91
N GLU A 63 -11.34 -10.90 12.40
CA GLU A 63 -12.80 -10.92 12.22
C GLU A 63 -13.57 -10.77 13.53
N LEU A 64 -13.07 -11.36 14.62
CA LEU A 64 -13.70 -11.25 15.93
C LEU A 64 -13.69 -9.80 16.45
N HIS A 65 -12.53 -9.13 16.32
CA HIS A 65 -12.35 -7.75 16.75
C HIS A 65 -13.16 -6.78 15.88
N PHE A 66 -13.21 -7.03 14.57
CA PHE A 66 -14.09 -6.31 13.64
C PHE A 66 -15.58 -6.44 14.03
N ALA A 67 -16.06 -7.66 14.27
CA ALA A 67 -17.44 -7.90 14.67
C ALA A 67 -17.78 -7.23 16.02
N ARG A 68 -16.86 -7.26 16.98
CA ARG A 68 -17.03 -6.57 18.27
C ARG A 68 -17.12 -5.06 18.11
N ALA A 69 -16.22 -4.46 17.34
CA ALA A 69 -16.24 -3.03 17.05
C ALA A 69 -17.58 -2.61 16.40
N LEU A 70 -18.13 -3.42 15.49
CA LEU A 70 -19.45 -3.17 14.91
C LEU A 70 -20.58 -3.28 15.93
N LEU A 71 -20.59 -4.31 16.76
CA LEU A 71 -21.61 -4.48 17.80
C LEU A 71 -21.62 -3.29 18.75
N GLN A 72 -20.45 -2.88 19.24
CA GLN A 72 -20.28 -1.69 20.08
C GLN A 72 -20.76 -0.43 19.36
N LEU A 73 -20.42 -0.26 18.07
CA LEU A 73 -20.89 0.88 17.29
C LEU A 73 -22.43 0.91 17.19
N HIS A 74 -23.07 -0.24 17.07
CA HIS A 74 -24.53 -0.35 16.98
C HIS A 74 -25.26 -0.15 18.31
N GLU A 75 -24.58 -0.28 19.45
CA GLU A 75 -25.14 0.03 20.77
C GLU A 75 -25.42 1.53 20.93
N PHE A 76 -24.74 2.38 20.17
CA PHE A 76 -24.97 3.83 20.21
C PHE A 76 -26.29 4.24 19.54
N PRO A 77 -26.96 5.28 20.08
CA PRO A 77 -28.16 5.86 19.48
C PRO A 77 -27.99 6.19 18.00
N ALA A 78 -29.05 5.99 17.22
CA ALA A 78 -29.03 6.28 15.77
C ALA A 78 -28.80 7.77 15.47
N GLU A 79 -29.20 8.66 16.37
CA GLU A 79 -29.01 10.11 16.26
C GLU A 79 -27.53 10.48 16.31
N ASP A 80 -26.79 9.93 17.27
CA ASP A 80 -25.35 10.16 17.41
C ASP A 80 -24.60 9.65 16.17
N ARG A 81 -24.95 8.45 15.70
CA ARG A 81 -24.37 7.90 14.46
C ARG A 81 -24.63 8.76 13.23
N LYS A 82 -25.80 9.40 13.16
CA LYS A 82 -26.12 10.34 12.07
C LYS A 82 -25.26 11.60 12.17
N ASN A 83 -25.13 12.17 13.37
CA ASN A 83 -24.28 13.33 13.62
C ASN A 83 -22.82 13.04 13.25
N TRP A 84 -22.30 11.88 13.66
CA TRP A 84 -20.95 11.42 13.30
C TRP A 84 -20.78 11.27 11.79
N GLY A 85 -21.79 10.74 11.09
CA GLY A 85 -21.81 10.69 9.64
C GLY A 85 -21.69 12.07 9.00
N GLU A 86 -22.43 13.05 9.51
CA GLU A 86 -22.38 14.44 9.03
C GLU A 86 -21.04 15.10 9.34
N TRP A 87 -20.50 14.93 10.55
CA TRP A 87 -19.19 15.46 10.97
C TRP A 87 -18.01 14.81 10.23
N SER A 88 -18.16 13.56 9.81
CA SER A 88 -17.16 12.87 8.98
C SER A 88 -17.13 13.42 7.56
N SER A 89 -18.16 14.16 7.15
CA SER A 89 -18.21 14.87 5.88
C SER A 89 -17.73 16.32 6.03
N ASP A 90 -17.28 16.93 4.93
CA ASP A 90 -16.79 18.32 4.95
C ASP A 90 -17.93 19.36 5.09
N ARG A 91 -19.17 18.90 5.37
CA ARG A 91 -20.36 19.77 5.45
C ARG A 91 -20.56 20.39 6.82
N ALA A 92 -20.09 19.74 7.87
CA ALA A 92 -20.24 20.19 9.24
C ALA A 92 -18.87 20.27 9.93
N GLU A 93 -18.64 21.36 10.66
CA GLU A 93 -17.48 21.55 11.51
C GLU A 93 -17.95 21.49 12.96
N PRO A 94 -17.86 20.32 13.62
CA PRO A 94 -18.18 20.21 15.04
C PRO A 94 -17.16 20.99 15.88
N THR A 95 -17.59 21.37 17.09
CA THR A 95 -16.71 21.99 18.07
C THR A 95 -15.70 20.97 18.59
N ASP A 96 -14.49 21.40 18.97
CA ASP A 96 -13.45 20.50 19.48
C ASP A 96 -13.90 19.70 20.71
N GLU A 97 -14.71 20.33 21.59
CA GLU A 97 -15.30 19.68 22.77
C GLU A 97 -16.27 18.55 22.40
N GLU A 98 -17.08 18.74 21.35
CA GLU A 98 -18.04 17.75 20.86
C GLU A 98 -17.31 16.56 20.22
N LEU A 99 -16.24 16.83 19.48
CA LEU A 99 -15.37 15.80 18.91
C LEU A 99 -14.67 15.00 20.00
N ALA A 100 -14.11 15.66 21.00
CA ALA A 100 -13.46 15.00 22.13
C ALA A 100 -14.45 14.07 22.85
N ALA A 101 -15.63 14.58 23.21
CA ALA A 101 -16.66 13.78 23.88
C ALA A 101 -17.13 12.57 23.04
N ALA A 102 -17.25 12.73 21.72
CA ALA A 102 -17.60 11.64 20.81
C ALA A 102 -16.46 10.61 20.66
N ILE A 103 -15.21 11.04 20.66
CA ILE A 103 -14.06 10.13 20.59
C ILE A 103 -13.92 9.35 21.89
N ASP A 104 -14.07 10.02 23.03
CA ASP A 104 -14.01 9.41 24.36
C ASP A 104 -15.12 8.36 24.53
N SER A 105 -16.32 8.62 24.02
CA SER A 105 -17.41 7.63 24.08
C SER A 105 -17.14 6.40 23.22
N MET A 106 -16.32 6.53 22.16
CA MET A 106 -15.98 5.47 21.21
C MET A 106 -14.60 4.83 21.46
N GLU A 107 -13.96 5.10 22.60
CA GLU A 107 -12.61 4.57 22.92
C GLU A 107 -12.52 3.05 22.74
N GLN A 108 -13.51 2.31 23.24
CA GLN A 108 -13.55 0.84 23.12
C GLN A 108 -13.61 0.36 21.67
N VAL A 109 -14.35 1.07 20.80
CA VAL A 109 -14.43 0.76 19.37
C VAL A 109 -13.06 0.94 18.73
N PHE A 110 -12.35 2.02 19.07
CA PHE A 110 -11.00 2.26 18.56
C PHE A 110 -9.99 1.22 19.04
N ASP A 111 -10.08 0.79 20.30
CA ASP A 111 -9.21 -0.25 20.85
C ASP A 111 -9.39 -1.60 20.16
N GLU A 112 -10.64 -1.96 19.86
CA GLU A 112 -10.95 -3.19 19.11
C GLU A 112 -10.45 -3.08 17.67
N LEU A 113 -10.60 -1.93 17.00
CA LEU A 113 -10.06 -1.69 15.66
C LEU A 113 -8.52 -1.71 15.62
N HIS A 114 -7.87 -1.15 16.63
CA HIS A 114 -6.43 -1.20 16.74
C HIS A 114 -5.94 -2.64 16.97
N THR A 115 -6.63 -3.38 17.84
CA THR A 115 -6.32 -4.80 18.08
C THR A 115 -6.52 -5.63 16.81
N MET A 116 -7.58 -5.37 16.05
CA MET A 116 -7.81 -5.96 14.74
C MET A 116 -6.65 -5.68 13.78
N ALA A 117 -6.15 -4.43 13.72
CA ALA A 117 -5.03 -4.07 12.86
C ALA A 117 -3.74 -4.83 13.19
N LEU A 118 -3.53 -5.16 14.46
CA LEU A 118 -2.39 -5.95 14.92
C LEU A 118 -2.51 -7.46 14.60
N CYS A 119 -3.71 -7.98 14.30
CA CYS A 119 -3.90 -9.41 14.07
C CYS A 119 -3.27 -9.90 12.75
N GLU A 120 -2.61 -11.07 12.79
CA GLU A 120 -2.08 -11.72 11.58
C GLU A 120 -3.15 -12.48 10.78
N GLY A 121 -4.17 -13.00 11.46
CA GLY A 121 -5.14 -13.94 10.90
C GLY A 121 -6.33 -13.24 10.28
N VAL A 122 -6.39 -13.27 8.95
CA VAL A 122 -7.61 -13.05 8.17
C VAL A 122 -7.90 -14.37 7.46
N ARG A 123 -8.72 -15.22 8.07
CA ARG A 123 -9.11 -16.52 7.50
C ARG A 123 -10.61 -16.56 7.28
N GLY A 124 -11.07 -15.81 6.28
CA GLY A 124 -12.41 -16.01 5.74
C GLY A 124 -12.41 -17.13 4.71
N ASP A 125 -12.49 -18.40 5.13
CA ASP A 125 -12.76 -19.51 4.20
C ASP A 125 -14.26 -19.56 3.89
N HIS A 126 -14.73 -18.52 3.19
CA HIS A 126 -16.10 -18.45 2.73
C HIS A 126 -16.20 -19.17 1.40
N ARG A 127 -16.80 -20.36 1.44
CA ARG A 127 -17.08 -21.15 0.25
C ARG A 127 -18.16 -20.46 -0.56
N ILE A 128 -17.76 -19.61 -1.51
CA ILE A 128 -18.67 -18.92 -2.45
C ILE A 128 -19.63 -19.92 -3.14
N ARG A 129 -19.19 -21.17 -3.32
CA ARG A 129 -19.96 -22.28 -3.90
C ARG A 129 -21.21 -22.65 -3.10
N ASP A 130 -21.21 -22.37 -1.80
CA ASP A 130 -22.31 -22.67 -0.88
C ASP A 130 -23.38 -21.56 -0.92
N LEU A 131 -23.03 -20.38 -1.45
CA LEU A 131 -23.97 -19.27 -1.66
C LEU A 131 -24.91 -19.58 -2.84
N ARG A 132 -26.21 -19.32 -2.67
CA ARG A 132 -27.23 -19.54 -3.71
C ARG A 132 -28.05 -18.29 -3.97
N GLY A 133 -28.37 -18.05 -5.24
CA GLY A 133 -29.28 -16.98 -5.66
C GLY A 133 -28.76 -15.59 -5.27
N ALA A 134 -29.59 -14.84 -4.53
CA ALA A 134 -29.28 -13.47 -4.15
C ALA A 134 -28.05 -13.32 -3.25
N ALA A 135 -27.76 -14.35 -2.46
CA ALA A 135 -26.63 -14.36 -1.55
C ALA A 135 -25.28 -14.22 -2.28
N ILE A 136 -25.18 -14.63 -3.55
CA ILE A 136 -23.92 -14.57 -4.31
C ILE A 136 -23.44 -13.12 -4.48
N TYR A 137 -24.37 -12.19 -4.73
CA TYR A 137 -24.03 -10.78 -4.98
C TYR A 137 -24.22 -9.87 -3.75
N SER A 138 -25.00 -10.29 -2.75
CA SER A 138 -25.18 -9.51 -1.52
C SER A 138 -24.11 -9.78 -0.45
N TYR A 139 -23.42 -10.92 -0.53
CA TYR A 139 -22.55 -11.40 0.55
C TYR A 139 -21.43 -10.42 0.97
N PRO A 140 -20.52 -9.96 0.09
CA PRO A 140 -19.50 -8.98 0.51
C PRO A 140 -20.07 -7.57 0.69
N LEU A 141 -21.31 -7.31 0.29
CA LEU A 141 -21.83 -5.94 0.26
C LEU A 141 -22.13 -5.41 1.68
N HIS A 142 -22.59 -6.27 2.59
CA HIS A 142 -22.90 -5.89 3.97
C HIS A 142 -21.65 -5.53 4.76
N ASP A 143 -20.63 -6.40 4.79
CA ASP A 143 -19.36 -6.12 5.46
C ASP A 143 -18.69 -4.85 4.90
N VAL A 144 -18.84 -4.59 3.59
CA VAL A 144 -18.36 -3.34 2.97
C VAL A 144 -19.17 -2.12 3.41
N GLN A 145 -20.48 -2.22 3.64
CA GLN A 145 -21.24 -1.10 4.21
C GLN A 145 -20.87 -0.87 5.68
N ASP A 146 -20.78 -1.94 6.46
CA ASP A 146 -20.51 -1.87 7.90
C ASP A 146 -19.10 -1.31 8.17
N SER A 147 -18.11 -1.75 7.38
CA SER A 147 -16.76 -1.17 7.43
C SER A 147 -16.71 0.30 7.02
N ARG A 148 -17.61 0.79 6.14
CA ARG A 148 -17.69 2.23 5.83
C ARG A 148 -18.15 3.03 7.05
N GLU A 149 -19.03 2.49 7.88
CA GLU A 149 -19.44 3.15 9.12
C GLU A 149 -18.25 3.28 10.08
N LEU A 150 -17.48 2.20 10.27
CA LEU A 150 -16.26 2.23 11.07
C LEU A 150 -15.20 3.20 10.52
N ILE A 151 -15.02 3.25 9.20
CA ILE A 151 -14.10 4.20 8.55
C ILE A 151 -14.52 5.66 8.80
N ARG A 152 -15.83 5.97 8.82
CA ARG A 152 -16.30 7.33 9.14
C ARG A 152 -15.94 7.72 10.57
N VAL A 153 -16.09 6.79 11.52
CA VAL A 153 -15.71 7.00 12.92
C VAL A 153 -14.19 7.19 13.07
N LEU A 154 -13.37 6.39 12.38
CA LEU A 154 -11.92 6.60 12.33
C LEU A 154 -11.54 7.97 11.73
N ARG A 155 -12.27 8.42 10.69
CA ARG A 155 -12.05 9.75 10.09
C ARG A 155 -12.29 10.88 11.10
N LEU A 156 -13.25 10.73 12.02
CA LEU A 156 -13.48 11.70 13.09
C LEU A 156 -12.27 11.78 14.03
N LYS A 157 -11.76 10.63 14.48
CA LYS A 157 -10.55 10.55 15.31
C LYS A 157 -9.35 11.21 14.62
N ILE A 158 -9.13 10.91 13.34
CA ILE A 158 -8.07 11.52 12.53
C ILE A 158 -8.26 13.04 12.46
N ARG A 159 -9.48 13.53 12.21
CA ARG A 159 -9.78 14.96 12.12
C ARG A 159 -9.48 15.68 13.44
N HIS A 160 -9.88 15.10 14.56
CA HIS A 160 -9.59 15.66 15.89
C HIS A 160 -8.09 15.78 16.17
N HIS A 161 -7.31 14.72 15.95
CA HIS A 161 -5.86 14.77 16.14
C HIS A 161 -5.18 15.75 15.16
N LEU A 162 -5.66 15.86 13.92
CA LEU A 162 -5.15 16.84 12.95
C LEU A 162 -5.42 18.29 13.40
N GLN A 163 -6.60 18.57 13.96
CA GLN A 163 -6.93 19.90 14.50
C GLN A 163 -6.01 20.26 15.67
N ARG A 164 -5.64 19.29 16.51
CA ARG A 164 -4.72 19.45 17.65
C ARG A 164 -3.23 19.40 17.27
N ARG A 165 -2.91 19.15 15.99
CA ARG A 165 -1.54 18.98 15.47
C ARG A 165 -0.81 17.77 16.07
N GLU A 166 -1.55 16.78 16.53
CA GLU A 166 -1.06 15.49 17.04
C GLU A 166 -0.90 14.51 15.87
N PHE A 167 0.09 14.77 15.01
CA PHE A 167 0.22 14.03 13.74
C PHE A 167 0.50 12.54 13.94
N ASP A 168 1.26 12.15 14.96
CA ASP A 168 1.63 10.76 15.21
C ASP A 168 0.38 9.89 15.49
N GLU A 169 -0.53 10.39 16.33
CA GLU A 169 -1.81 9.73 16.63
C GLU A 169 -2.75 9.70 15.42
N ALA A 170 -2.77 10.78 14.64
CA ALA A 170 -3.52 10.81 13.38
C ALA A 170 -3.01 9.72 12.41
N PHE A 171 -1.69 9.53 12.30
CA PHE A 171 -1.11 8.49 11.46
C PHE A 171 -1.35 7.07 12.00
N ALA A 172 -1.39 6.89 13.32
CA ALA A 172 -1.79 5.61 13.92
C ALA A 172 -3.22 5.25 13.52
N ALA A 173 -4.17 6.18 13.66
CA ALA A 173 -5.56 5.96 13.24
C ALA A 173 -5.72 5.74 11.73
N ILE A 174 -4.93 6.42 10.89
CA ILE A 174 -4.89 6.16 9.43
C ILE A 174 -4.38 4.73 9.16
N THR A 175 -3.38 4.27 9.92
CA THR A 175 -2.82 2.93 9.78
C THR A 175 -3.86 1.87 10.14
N ASP A 176 -4.60 2.05 11.23
CA ASP A 176 -5.70 1.17 11.62
C ASP A 176 -6.79 1.12 10.52
N GLY A 177 -7.15 2.27 9.95
CA GLY A 177 -8.10 2.35 8.84
C GLY A 177 -7.59 1.69 7.54
N HIS A 178 -6.30 1.78 7.25
CA HIS A 178 -5.68 1.08 6.13
C HIS A 178 -5.76 -0.44 6.31
N HIS A 179 -5.47 -0.92 7.53
CA HIS A 179 -5.57 -2.33 7.87
C HIS A 179 -7.02 -2.85 7.83
N LEU A 180 -8.00 -2.03 8.26
CA LEU A 180 -9.42 -2.33 8.10
C LEU A 180 -9.80 -2.50 6.63
N ALA A 181 -9.38 -1.56 5.77
CA ALA A 181 -9.66 -1.63 4.34
C ALA A 181 -8.99 -2.87 3.69
N ALA A 182 -7.77 -3.20 4.11
CA ALA A 182 -7.08 -4.41 3.66
C ALA A 182 -7.79 -5.68 4.13
N PHE A 183 -8.30 -5.72 5.35
CA PHE A 183 -9.08 -6.83 5.90
C PHE A 183 -10.35 -7.09 5.07
N VAL A 184 -11.15 -6.04 4.83
CA VAL A 184 -12.38 -6.13 4.04
C VAL A 184 -12.10 -6.49 2.57
N GLY A 185 -10.98 -5.98 2.03
CA GLY A 185 -10.56 -6.23 0.65
C GLY A 185 -9.94 -7.60 0.38
N GLN A 186 -9.59 -8.37 1.41
CA GLN A 186 -8.91 -9.68 1.28
C GLN A 186 -9.84 -10.84 0.90
N GLY A 187 -11.15 -10.62 0.80
CA GLY A 187 -12.10 -11.63 0.31
C GLY A 187 -11.93 -11.96 -1.18
N GLU A 188 -12.22 -13.21 -1.56
CA GLU A 188 -12.38 -13.57 -2.97
C GLU A 188 -13.57 -12.78 -3.55
N THR A 189 -13.31 -11.69 -4.26
CA THR A 189 -14.35 -10.95 -4.96
C THR A 189 -14.66 -11.62 -6.30
N ILE A 190 -15.91 -11.50 -6.76
CA ILE A 190 -16.33 -11.97 -8.09
C ILE A 190 -15.48 -11.30 -9.19
N ILE A 191 -15.07 -10.04 -8.98
CA ILE A 191 -14.24 -9.28 -9.91
C ILE A 191 -12.85 -9.92 -10.09
N HIS A 192 -12.28 -10.54 -9.06
CA HIS A 192 -10.97 -11.21 -9.16
C HIS A 192 -11.02 -12.55 -9.92
N LYS A 193 -12.21 -13.09 -10.24
CA LYS A 193 -12.38 -14.37 -10.94
C LYS A 193 -13.03 -14.26 -12.32
N LEU A 194 -13.31 -13.04 -12.78
CA LEU A 194 -13.75 -12.74 -14.15
C LEU A 194 -12.53 -12.44 -15.04
#